data_AF-A0A2V6XV98-F1
#
_entry.id   AF-A0A2V6XV98-F1
#
_cell.length_a   1.000
_cell.length_b   1.000
_cell.length_c   1.000
_cell.angle_alpha   90.00
_cell.angle_beta   90.00
_cell.angle_gamma   90.00
#
_symmetry.space_group_name_H-M   'P 1'
#
loop_
_entity.id
_entity.type
_entity.pdbx_description
1 polymer ?
#
loop_
_entity_poly.entity_id
_entity_poly.type
_entity_poly.pdbx_seq_one_letter_code
_entity_poly.pdbx_strand_id
1 'polypeptide(L)'
;MVKGDGRGAKWRGSLDADIIIANAPDPVFVSDLEGKILRANAAVSQLLGFRQDEVLEQSLSRFISPEETREFTAALREVVERGVMRNVVLNPRSASGEVIPTSLNASALRDPDGKAI
;
A
#
# COMPACT_ATOMS: atom_id res chain seq x y z
N MET A 1 -46.21 -12.09 -17.43
CA MET A 1 -45.80 -11.17 -16.35
C MET A 1 -44.45 -11.65 -15.83
N VAL A 2 -43.41 -10.85 -16.00
CA VAL A 2 -41.99 -11.20 -15.88
C VAL A 2 -41.48 -10.95 -14.46
N LYS A 3 -40.70 -11.88 -13.90
CA LYS A 3 -39.62 -11.65 -12.92
C LYS A 3 -38.62 -12.79 -13.13
N GLY A 4 -37.36 -12.62 -13.51
CA GLY A 4 -36.45 -11.49 -13.40
C GLY A 4 -35.17 -12.01 -12.74
N ASP A 5 -34.24 -12.52 -13.57
CA ASP A 5 -32.93 -13.08 -13.20
C ASP A 5 -32.10 -12.05 -12.41
N GLY A 6 -31.82 -12.35 -11.14
CA GLY A 6 -31.11 -11.48 -10.19
C GLY A 6 -29.59 -11.60 -10.27
N ARG A 7 -29.02 -11.55 -11.47
CA ARG A 7 -27.57 -11.36 -11.66
C ARG A 7 -27.26 -9.86 -11.71
N GLY A 8 -26.95 -9.26 -10.56
CA GLY A 8 -26.62 -7.83 -10.54
C GLY A 8 -26.23 -7.27 -9.17
N ALA A 9 -25.05 -7.60 -8.68
CA ALA A 9 -24.35 -6.79 -7.68
C ALA A 9 -22.83 -7.00 -7.79
N LYS A 10 -22.23 -6.57 -8.91
CA LYS A 10 -20.78 -6.39 -8.99
C LYS A 10 -20.46 -5.00 -8.43
N TRP A 11 -19.80 -4.97 -7.29
CA TRP A 11 -19.42 -3.80 -6.51
C TRP A 11 -18.83 -2.67 -7.37
N ARG A 12 -19.43 -1.47 -7.34
CA ARG A 12 -18.90 -0.26 -8.01
C ARG A 12 -17.73 0.40 -7.26
N GLY A 13 -17.53 0.11 -5.97
CA GLY A 13 -16.53 0.79 -5.12
C GLY A 13 -15.06 0.42 -5.38
N SER A 14 -14.77 -0.74 -5.97
CA SER A 14 -13.38 -1.11 -6.32
C SER A 14 -12.82 -0.15 -7.37
N LEU A 15 -13.65 0.20 -8.37
CA LEU A 15 -13.18 0.94 -9.54
C LEU A 15 -12.68 2.34 -9.19
N ASP A 16 -13.39 3.05 -8.31
CA ASP A 16 -13.00 4.41 -7.91
C ASP A 16 -11.70 4.42 -7.11
N ALA A 17 -11.53 3.49 -6.17
CA ALA A 17 -10.28 3.34 -5.42
C ALA A 17 -9.11 2.98 -6.34
N ASP A 18 -9.34 2.10 -7.32
CA ASP A 18 -8.34 1.69 -8.30
C ASP A 18 -7.89 2.88 -9.16
N ILE A 19 -8.84 3.70 -9.61
CA ILE A 19 -8.58 4.91 -10.40
C ILE A 19 -7.81 5.94 -9.57
N ILE A 20 -8.21 6.16 -8.31
CA ILE A 20 -7.54 7.12 -7.41
C ILE A 20 -6.10 6.70 -7.17
N ILE A 21 -5.85 5.43 -6.84
CA ILE A 21 -4.49 4.92 -6.61
C ILE A 21 -3.66 5.06 -7.90
N ALA A 22 -4.21 4.64 -9.04
CA ALA A 22 -3.51 4.65 -10.32
C ALA A 22 -3.12 6.05 -10.80
N ASN A 23 -3.93 7.08 -10.48
CA ASN A 23 -3.72 8.46 -10.93
C ASN A 23 -3.17 9.39 -9.85
N ALA A 24 -2.90 8.89 -8.64
CA ALA A 24 -2.25 9.67 -7.60
C ALA A 24 -0.85 10.11 -8.07
N PRO A 25 -0.47 11.40 -7.90
CA PRO A 25 0.84 11.89 -8.32
C PRO A 25 1.97 11.34 -7.45
N ASP A 26 1.69 11.10 -6.17
CA ASP A 26 2.65 10.57 -5.22
C ASP A 26 2.66 9.02 -5.26
N PRO A 27 3.77 8.40 -4.83
CA PRO A 27 3.83 6.96 -4.62
C PRO A 27 2.74 6.48 -3.65
N VAL A 28 1.83 5.64 -4.14
CA VAL A 28 0.75 5.05 -3.35
C VAL A 28 0.78 3.54 -3.53
N PHE A 29 0.73 2.83 -2.41
CA PHE A 29 0.66 1.37 -2.38
C PHE A 29 -0.29 0.90 -1.28
N VAL A 30 -0.75 -0.35 -1.40
CA VAL A 30 -1.49 -1.08 -0.37
C VAL A 30 -0.65 -2.27 0.01
N SER A 31 -0.46 -2.50 1.30
CA SER A 31 0.18 -3.70 1.82
C SER A 31 -0.78 -4.50 2.69
N ASP A 32 -0.46 -5.77 2.92
CA ASP A 32 -1.04 -6.51 4.03
C ASP A 32 -0.45 -6.02 5.38
N LEU A 33 -0.93 -6.64 6.48
CA LEU A 33 -0.52 -6.33 7.85
C LEU A 33 0.94 -6.72 8.16
N GLU A 34 1.59 -7.50 7.29
CA GLU A 34 3.01 -7.87 7.40
C GLU A 34 3.89 -6.98 6.52
N GLY A 35 3.32 -6.01 5.80
CA GLY A 35 4.04 -5.07 4.95
C GLY A 35 4.34 -5.60 3.54
N LYS A 36 3.70 -6.71 3.12
CA LYS A 36 3.78 -7.21 1.75
C LYS A 36 2.94 -6.34 0.84
N ILE A 37 3.54 -5.80 -0.22
CA ILE A 37 2.89 -4.88 -1.14
C ILE A 37 1.94 -5.66 -2.05
N LEU A 38 0.64 -5.47 -1.85
CA LEU A 38 -0.43 -6.09 -2.65
C LEU A 38 -0.75 -5.27 -3.89
N ARG A 39 -0.59 -3.95 -3.81
CA ARG A 39 -0.88 -3.01 -4.90
C ARG A 39 0.09 -1.85 -4.85
N ALA A 40 0.50 -1.34 -6.00
CA ALA A 40 1.33 -0.15 -6.12
C ALA A 40 0.99 0.58 -7.42
N ASN A 41 0.95 1.91 -7.37
CA ASN A 41 0.81 2.74 -8.56
C ASN A 41 2.13 2.88 -9.31
N ALA A 42 2.07 3.48 -10.51
CA ALA A 42 3.26 3.68 -11.34
C ALA A 42 4.31 4.59 -10.68
N ALA A 43 3.88 5.53 -9.84
CA ALA A 43 4.79 6.44 -9.12
C ALA A 43 5.72 5.70 -8.15
N VAL A 44 5.28 4.59 -7.54
CA VAL A 44 6.16 3.73 -6.71
C VAL A 44 7.30 3.14 -7.55
N SER A 45 6.98 2.58 -8.71
CA SER A 45 8.00 2.02 -9.61
C SER A 45 8.94 3.10 -10.15
N GLN A 46 8.43 4.29 -10.46
CA GLN A 46 9.25 5.42 -10.91
C GLN A 46 10.19 5.90 -9.82
N LEU A 47 9.73 5.98 -8.56
CA LEU A 47 10.56 6.35 -7.42
C LEU A 47 11.67 5.32 -7.19
N LEU A 48 11.31 4.04 -7.09
CA LEU A 48 12.27 2.99 -6.70
C LEU A 48 13.11 2.46 -7.87
N GLY A 49 12.73 2.74 -9.12
CA GLY A 49 13.41 2.23 -10.31
C GLY A 49 13.20 0.74 -10.58
N PHE A 50 12.27 0.07 -9.88
CA PHE A 50 11.91 -1.34 -10.10
C PHE A 50 10.68 -1.47 -11.00
N ARG A 51 10.60 -2.57 -11.75
CA ARG A 51 9.38 -2.92 -12.49
C ARG A 51 8.25 -3.24 -11.52
N GLN A 52 7.01 -3.06 -11.97
CA GLN A 52 5.84 -3.24 -11.10
C GLN A 52 5.75 -4.65 -10.51
N ASP A 53 6.08 -5.69 -11.29
CA ASP A 53 6.12 -7.08 -10.86
C ASP A 53 7.30 -7.40 -9.91
N GLU A 54 8.32 -6.55 -9.87
CA GLU A 54 9.41 -6.65 -8.89
C GLU A 54 9.07 -5.97 -7.56
N VAL A 55 8.05 -5.11 -7.54
CA VAL A 55 7.55 -4.44 -6.34
C VAL A 55 6.39 -5.21 -5.72
N LEU A 56 5.46 -5.68 -6.55
CA LEU A 56 4.30 -6.43 -6.10
C LEU A 56 4.71 -7.75 -5.44
N GLU A 57 3.92 -8.14 -4.46
CA GLU A 57 4.11 -9.35 -3.64
C GLU A 57 5.45 -9.37 -2.87
N GLN A 58 6.22 -8.29 -2.87
CA GLN A 58 7.42 -8.13 -2.06
C GLN A 58 7.10 -7.47 -0.72
N SER A 59 7.88 -7.82 0.30
CA SER A 59 7.89 -7.08 1.55
C SER A 59 8.53 -5.71 1.35
N LEU A 60 7.94 -4.66 1.92
CA LEU A 60 8.54 -3.32 1.95
C LEU A 60 9.93 -3.31 2.60
N SER A 61 10.18 -4.25 3.54
CA SER A 61 11.49 -4.45 4.18
C SER A 61 12.62 -4.77 3.20
N ARG A 62 12.30 -5.20 1.97
CA ARG A 62 13.28 -5.42 0.89
C ARG A 62 13.95 -4.11 0.48
N PHE A 63 13.23 -3.01 0.56
CA PHE A 63 13.69 -1.72 0.03
C PHE A 63 14.35 -0.88 1.11
N ILE A 64 14.12 -1.12 2.39
CA ILE A 64 14.65 -0.30 3.49
C ILE A 64 15.73 -1.05 4.28
N SER A 65 16.45 -0.35 5.16
CA SER A 65 17.46 -0.98 6.01
C SER A 65 16.83 -1.92 7.07
N PRO A 66 17.62 -2.84 7.66
CA PRO A 66 17.15 -3.68 8.77
C PRO A 66 16.71 -2.89 10.01
N GLU A 67 17.30 -1.72 10.25
CA GLU A 67 16.91 -0.83 11.35
C GLU A 67 15.53 -0.23 11.08
N GLU A 68 15.34 0.38 9.90
CA GLU A 68 14.06 0.93 9.47
C GLU A 68 12.98 -0.14 9.36
N THR A 69 13.34 -1.39 9.04
CA THR A 69 12.38 -2.51 9.03
C THR A 69 11.77 -2.72 10.41
N ARG A 70 12.57 -2.61 11.48
CA ARG A 70 12.07 -2.76 12.86
C ARG A 70 11.14 -1.62 13.23
N GLU A 71 11.52 -0.39 12.88
CA GLU A 71 10.71 0.81 13.12
C GLU A 71 9.40 0.77 12.34
N PHE A 72 9.46 0.44 11.05
CA PHE A 72 8.29 0.25 10.19
C PHE A 72 7.35 -0.83 10.73
N THR A 73 7.88 -1.96 11.18
CA THR A 73 7.06 -3.03 11.76
C THR A 73 6.36 -2.58 13.06
N ALA A 74 7.04 -1.75 13.87
CA ALA A 74 6.40 -1.14 15.04
C ALA A 74 5.31 -0.14 14.64
N ALA A 75 5.58 0.68 13.63
CA ALA A 75 4.62 1.66 13.10
C ALA A 75 3.39 0.97 12.48
N LEU A 76 3.56 -0.15 11.76
CA LEU A 76 2.44 -0.95 11.24
C LEU A 76 1.51 -1.43 12.36
N ARG A 77 2.07 -1.94 13.46
CA ARG A 77 1.27 -2.34 14.63
C ARG A 77 0.50 -1.14 15.20
N GLU A 78 1.14 0.01 15.31
CA GLU A 78 0.49 1.23 15.77
C GLU A 78 -0.62 1.70 14.81
N VAL A 79 -0.46 1.55 13.50
CA VAL A 79 -1.51 1.85 12.51
C VAL A 79 -2.72 0.94 12.70
N VAL A 80 -2.52 -0.35 12.98
CA VAL A 80 -3.62 -1.28 13.23
C VAL A 80 -4.42 -0.87 14.47
N GLU A 81 -3.73 -0.45 15.53
CA GLU A 81 -4.34 -0.04 16.80
C GLU A 81 -4.97 1.36 16.76
N ARG A 82 -4.24 2.36 16.27
CA ARG A 82 -4.63 3.78 16.28
C ARG A 82 -5.33 4.25 15.01
N GLY A 83 -5.27 3.46 13.94
CA GLY A 83 -5.89 3.72 12.64
C GLY A 83 -5.05 4.53 11.66
N VAL A 84 -4.08 5.34 12.11
CA VAL A 84 -3.23 6.18 11.24
C VAL A 84 -1.82 6.34 11.78
N MET A 85 -0.84 6.45 10.88
CA MET A 85 0.50 6.96 11.14
C MET A 85 0.83 8.08 10.15
N ARG A 86 1.63 9.04 10.60
CA ARG A 86 2.06 10.16 9.77
C ARG A 86 3.53 10.45 9.97
N ASN A 87 4.16 10.94 8.90
CA ASN A 87 5.55 11.42 8.91
C ASN A 87 6.57 10.37 9.36
N VAL A 88 6.35 9.09 9.05
CA VAL A 88 7.36 8.05 9.28
C VAL A 88 8.44 8.21 8.22
N VAL A 89 9.66 8.55 8.64
CA VAL A 89 10.78 8.70 7.71
C VAL A 89 11.30 7.32 7.35
N LEU A 90 11.36 7.02 6.06
CA LEU A 90 11.98 5.81 5.53
C LEU A 90 12.90 6.19 4.38
N ASN A 91 13.98 5.44 4.21
CA ASN A 91 14.99 5.70 3.20
C ASN A 91 15.12 4.49 2.27
N PRO A 92 14.11 4.21 1.42
CA PRO A 92 14.17 3.09 0.51
C PRO A 92 15.36 3.22 -0.45
N ARG A 93 15.95 2.06 -0.75
CA ARG A 93 17.00 1.86 -1.72
C ARG A 93 16.38 1.51 -3.07
N SER A 94 16.73 2.31 -4.08
CA SER A 94 16.32 2.09 -5.46
C SER A 94 17.05 0.91 -6.09
N ALA A 95 16.62 0.52 -7.30
CA ALA A 95 17.28 -0.48 -8.12
C ALA A 95 18.73 -0.08 -8.50
N SER A 96 19.04 1.22 -8.56
CA SER A 96 20.40 1.72 -8.80
C SER A 96 21.27 1.70 -7.54
N GLY A 97 20.69 1.41 -6.37
CA GLY A 97 21.36 1.43 -5.08
C GLY A 97 21.31 2.79 -4.36
N GLU A 98 20.73 3.81 -4.98
CA GLU A 98 20.51 5.14 -4.38
C GLU A 98 19.56 5.03 -3.19
N VAL A 99 19.86 5.79 -2.13
CA VAL A 99 19.00 5.89 -0.95
C VAL A 99 18.14 7.13 -1.10
N ILE A 100 16.83 6.95 -1.10
CA ILE A 100 15.86 8.00 -1.38
C ILE A 100 15.16 8.39 -0.08
N PRO A 101 15.35 9.61 0.45
CA PRO A 101 14.63 10.05 1.64
C PRO A 101 13.14 10.18 1.35
N THR A 102 12.30 9.51 2.13
CA THR A 102 10.84 9.54 1.99
C THR A 102 10.14 9.77 3.32
N SER A 103 8.95 10.35 3.25
CA SER A 103 8.02 10.45 4.37
C SER A 103 6.80 9.60 4.04
N LEU A 104 6.51 8.63 4.88
CA LEU A 104 5.41 7.70 4.73
C LEU A 104 4.27 8.08 5.68
N ASN A 105 3.07 8.16 5.10
CA ASN A 105 1.81 8.25 5.82
C ASN A 105 0.99 7.01 5.48
N ALA A 106 0.36 6.40 6.48
CA ALA A 106 -0.49 5.23 6.26
C ALA A 106 -1.73 5.26 7.16
N SER A 107 -2.78 4.62 6.68
CA SER A 107 -4.03 4.41 7.42
C SER A 107 -4.44 2.95 7.31
N ALA A 108 -4.93 2.37 8.40
CA ALA A 108 -5.48 1.03 8.38
C ALA A 108 -6.75 1.01 7.53
N LEU A 109 -6.77 0.15 6.51
CA LEU A 109 -8.01 -0.21 5.83
C LEU A 109 -8.79 -1.15 6.75
N ARG A 110 -10.11 -0.98 6.80
CA ARG A 110 -10.98 -1.81 7.63
C ARG A 110 -12.06 -2.43 6.78
N ASP A 111 -12.37 -3.69 7.07
CA ASP A 111 -13.52 -4.38 6.50
C ASP A 111 -14.85 -3.86 7.11
N PRO A 112 -16.01 -4.30 6.60
CA PRO A 112 -17.31 -3.89 7.15
C PRO A 112 -17.53 -4.25 8.63
N ASP A 113 -16.79 -5.22 9.16
CA ASP A 113 -16.84 -5.63 10.57
C ASP A 113 -15.87 -4.79 11.45
N GLY A 114 -15.14 -3.84 10.84
CA GLY A 114 -14.21 -2.94 11.51
C GLY A 114 -12.82 -3.52 11.74
N LYS A 115 -12.54 -4.72 11.24
CA LYS A 115 -11.25 -5.39 11.38
C LYS A 115 -10.26 -4.83 10.36
N ALA A 116 -9.02 -4.60 10.79
CA ALA A 116 -7.96 -4.16 9.88
C ALA A 116 -7.65 -5.25 8.84
N ILE A 117 -7.51 -4.82 7.58
CA ILE A 117 -7.19 -5.66 6.42
C ILE A 117 -6.00 -5.12 5.64
#